data_AF-A0A848Z9W3-F1
#
_entry.id   AF-A0A848Z9W3-F1
#
_cell.length_a   1.000
_cell.length_b   1.000
_cell.length_c   1.000
_cell.angle_alpha   90.00
_cell.angle_beta   90.00
_cell.angle_gamma   90.00
#
_symmetry.space_group_name_H-M   'P 1'
#
loop_
_entity.id
_entity.type
_entity.pdbx_description
1 polymer ?
#
loop_
_entity_poly.entity_id
_entity_poly.type
_entity_poly.pdbx_seq_one_letter_code
_entity_poly.pdbx_strand_id
1 'polypeptide(L)'
;DKELRIVAARVPGIEQALAGQIVRFVQAVRREDLKKKPGIAETLDWARALVGMELTDLRTDPAAVQDSLLCLLKTREDQQALPPEVTERLVGKAV
;
A
#
# COMPACT_ATOMS: atom_id res chain seq x y z
N ASP A 1 -10.73 -10.53 2.53
CA ASP A 1 -11.13 -10.88 3.92
C ASP A 1 -9.97 -11.26 4.84
N LYS A 2 -9.18 -12.31 4.53
CA LYS A 2 -8.07 -12.73 5.41
C LYS A 2 -7.01 -11.65 5.65
N GLU A 3 -6.49 -11.03 4.60
CA GLU A 3 -5.45 -9.99 4.73
C GLU A 3 -5.96 -8.75 5.47
N LEU A 4 -7.19 -8.30 5.17
CA LEU A 4 -7.82 -7.18 5.87
C LEU A 4 -7.88 -7.41 7.38
N ARG A 5 -8.32 -8.60 7.80
CA ARG A 5 -8.32 -8.98 9.22
C ARG A 5 -6.92 -8.98 9.83
N ILE A 6 -5.90 -9.41 9.08
CA ILE A 6 -4.52 -9.40 9.57
C ILE A 6 -4.03 -7.95 9.75
N VAL A 7 -4.27 -7.08 8.77
CA VAL A 7 -3.90 -5.66 8.84
C VAL A 7 -4.58 -5.00 10.03
N ALA A 8 -5.90 -5.10 10.14
CA ALA A 8 -6.66 -4.52 11.25
C ALA A 8 -6.20 -5.05 12.63
N ALA A 9 -5.81 -6.32 12.73
CA ALA A 9 -5.34 -6.90 13.99
C ALA A 9 -3.89 -6.56 14.35
N ARG A 10 -3.06 -6.19 13.37
CA ARG A 10 -1.60 -6.01 13.53
C ARG A 10 -1.13 -4.57 13.38
N VAL A 11 -2.02 -3.66 13.02
CA VAL A 11 -1.76 -2.22 12.88
C VAL A 11 -2.79 -1.46 13.74
N PRO A 12 -2.52 -1.30 15.05
CA PRO A 12 -3.41 -0.54 15.93
C PRO A 12 -3.59 0.90 15.43
N GLY A 13 -4.81 1.43 15.53
CA GLY A 13 -5.12 2.80 15.10
C GLY A 13 -5.43 2.95 13.61
N ILE A 14 -5.33 1.89 12.80
CA ILE A 14 -5.74 1.97 11.40
C ILE A 14 -7.26 2.04 11.25
N GLU A 15 -7.74 2.98 10.44
CA GLU A 15 -9.15 3.03 10.07
C GLU A 15 -9.53 1.87 9.14
N GLN A 16 -10.75 1.35 9.30
CA GLN A 16 -11.23 0.23 8.47
C GLN A 16 -11.26 0.58 6.97
N ALA A 17 -11.54 1.84 6.65
CA ALA A 17 -11.52 2.34 5.27
C ALA A 17 -10.11 2.24 4.68
N LEU A 18 -9.11 2.81 5.37
CA LEU A 18 -7.70 2.75 4.95
C LEU A 18 -7.19 1.30 4.86
N ALA A 19 -7.49 0.47 5.86
CA ALA A 19 -7.08 -0.94 5.83
C ALA A 19 -7.63 -1.66 4.59
N GLY A 20 -8.88 -1.37 4.21
CA GLY A 20 -9.49 -1.87 2.97
C GLY A 20 -8.80 -1.36 1.71
N GLN A 21 -8.50 -0.06 1.65
CA GLN A 21 -7.79 0.56 0.53
C GLN A 21 -6.40 -0.04 0.35
N ILE A 22 -5.63 -0.19 1.44
CA ILE A 22 -4.30 -0.82 1.42
C ILE A 22 -4.36 -2.23 0.84
N VAL A 23 -5.28 -3.06 1.33
CA VAL A 23 -5.40 -4.44 0.84
C VAL A 23 -5.76 -4.45 -0.65
N ARG A 24 -6.70 -3.62 -1.10
CA ARG A 24 -7.06 -3.54 -2.52
C ARG A 24 -5.90 -3.02 -3.38
N PHE A 25 -5.18 -2.03 -2.89
CA PHE A 25 -3.99 -1.47 -3.55
C PHE A 25 -2.91 -2.53 -3.70
N VAL A 26 -2.51 -3.22 -2.62
CA VAL A 26 -1.50 -4.28 -2.67
C VAL A 26 -1.91 -5.41 -3.61
N GLN A 27 -3.19 -5.79 -3.63
CA GLN A 27 -3.70 -6.80 -4.56
C GLN A 27 -3.59 -6.33 -6.02
N ALA A 28 -3.77 -5.04 -6.31
CA ALA A 28 -3.58 -4.47 -7.63
C ALA A 28 -2.08 -4.41 -8.00
N VAL A 29 -1.22 -3.98 -7.08
CA VAL A 29 0.25 -3.97 -7.24
C VAL A 29 0.79 -5.36 -7.58
N ARG A 30 0.27 -6.44 -6.97
CA ARG A 30 0.68 -7.83 -7.26
C ARG A 30 0.33 -8.31 -8.68
N ARG A 31 -0.50 -7.56 -9.42
CA ARG A 31 -0.84 -7.83 -10.82
C ARG A 31 0.07 -7.09 -11.80
N GLU A 32 0.84 -6.11 -11.33
CA GLU A 32 1.90 -5.50 -12.11
C GLU A 32 3.08 -6.48 -12.26
N ASP A 33 3.94 -6.22 -13.25
CA ASP A 33 5.09 -7.07 -13.57
C ASP A 33 6.25 -6.79 -12.59
N LEU A 34 6.12 -7.35 -11.39
CA LEU A 34 7.10 -7.23 -10.31
C LEU A 34 8.00 -8.44 -10.24
N LYS A 35 9.31 -8.21 -10.06
CA LYS A 35 10.27 -9.26 -9.74
C LYS A 35 9.97 -9.89 -8.39
N LYS A 36 9.64 -9.08 -7.38
CA LYS A 36 9.27 -9.57 -6.05
C LYS A 36 7.92 -9.00 -5.63
N LYS A 37 6.88 -9.83 -5.71
CA LYS A 37 5.54 -9.48 -5.26
C LYS A 37 5.51 -9.26 -3.74
N PRO A 38 4.95 -8.14 -3.24
CA PRO A 38 4.90 -7.85 -1.82
C PRO A 38 4.01 -8.86 -1.07
N GLY A 39 4.49 -9.37 0.07
CA GLY A 39 3.76 -10.28 0.93
C GLY A 39 2.97 -9.56 2.02
N ILE A 40 2.48 -10.33 2.99
CA ILE A 40 1.77 -9.78 4.15
C ILE A 40 2.68 -8.96 5.07
N ALA A 41 3.97 -9.31 5.15
CA ALA A 41 4.93 -8.57 5.97
C ALA A 41 5.12 -7.14 5.44
N GLU A 42 5.41 -6.99 4.15
CA GLU A 42 5.56 -5.68 3.51
C GLU A 42 4.26 -4.86 3.54
N THR A 43 3.11 -5.53 3.45
CA THR A 43 1.79 -4.87 3.57
C THR A 43 1.61 -4.27 4.97
N LEU A 44 2.02 -4.99 6.02
CA LEU A 44 1.93 -4.51 7.40
C LEU A 44 2.91 -3.37 7.67
N ASP A 45 4.11 -3.42 7.11
CA ASP A 45 5.11 -2.35 7.25
C ASP A 45 4.63 -1.07 6.57
N TRP A 46 4.09 -1.19 5.36
CA TRP A 46 3.52 -0.05 4.65
C TRP A 46 2.29 0.52 5.37
N ALA A 47 1.39 -0.33 5.86
CA ALA A 47 0.24 0.12 6.65
C ALA A 47 0.64 0.89 7.91
N ARG A 48 1.70 0.47 8.62
CA ARG A 48 2.23 1.22 9.77
C ARG A 48 2.83 2.56 9.36
N ALA A 49 3.51 2.62 8.22
CA ALA A 49 4.06 3.86 7.70
C ALA A 49 2.93 4.88 7.40
N LEU A 50 1.87 4.45 6.71
CA LEU A 50 0.73 5.30 6.39
C LEU A 50 0.01 5.81 7.65
N VAL A 51 -0.19 4.95 8.65
CA VAL A 51 -0.76 5.35 9.95
C VAL A 51 0.16 6.33 10.68
N GLY A 52 1.49 6.09 10.65
CA GLY A 52 2.48 6.99 11.25
C GLY A 52 2.59 8.35 10.54
N MET A 53 2.17 8.42 9.27
CA MET A 53 2.00 9.66 8.50
C MET A 53 0.62 10.30 8.70
N GLU A 54 -0.20 9.74 9.59
CA GLU A 54 -1.57 10.19 9.90
C GLU A 54 -2.50 10.20 8.68
N LEU A 55 -2.20 9.38 7.66
CA LEU A 55 -3.08 9.22 6.52
C LEU A 55 -4.28 8.34 6.89
N THR A 56 -5.46 8.75 6.42
CA THR A 56 -6.73 8.02 6.57
C THR A 56 -7.33 7.58 5.23
N ASP A 57 -6.80 8.11 4.12
CA ASP A 57 -7.20 7.77 2.75
C ASP A 57 -6.00 7.88 1.81
N LEU A 58 -5.83 6.91 0.90
CA LEU A 58 -4.70 6.89 -0.05
C LEU A 58 -4.73 8.04 -1.07
N ARG A 59 -5.84 8.76 -1.21
CA ARG A 59 -5.96 9.92 -2.12
C ARG A 59 -5.55 11.23 -1.48
N THR A 60 -5.45 11.29 -0.16
CA THR A 60 -5.22 12.54 0.58
C THR A 60 -3.87 13.15 0.24
N ASP A 61 -2.84 12.32 0.12
CA ASP A 61 -1.48 12.74 -0.20
C ASP A 61 -0.81 11.73 -1.14
N PRO A 62 -0.96 11.90 -2.47
CA PRO A 62 -0.36 11.02 -3.46
C PRO A 62 1.18 10.97 -3.38
N ALA A 63 1.82 12.07 -2.98
CA ALA A 63 3.28 12.12 -2.85
C ALA A 63 3.76 11.28 -1.66
N ALA A 64 3.11 11.39 -0.49
CA ALA A 64 3.41 10.55 0.66
C ALA A 64 3.16 9.06 0.37
N VAL A 65 2.08 8.75 -0.38
CA VAL A 65 1.83 7.38 -0.84
C VAL A 65 2.97 6.88 -1.74
N GLN A 66 3.42 7.68 -2.70
CA GLN A 66 4.54 7.33 -3.58
C GLN A 66 5.84 7.10 -2.80
N ASP A 67 6.21 8.03 -1.92
CA ASP A 67 7.46 7.97 -1.15
C ASP A 67 7.47 6.79 -0.17
N SER A 68 6.31 6.43 0.37
CA SER A 68 6.17 5.28 1.29
C SER A 68 6.23 3.92 0.59
N LEU A 69 6.20 3.85 -0.75
CA LEU A 69 6.26 2.57 -1.48
C LEU A 69 7.55 1.79 -1.23
N LEU A 70 8.63 2.40 -0.73
CA LEU A 70 9.83 1.68 -0.28
C LEU A 70 9.55 0.68 0.86
N CYS A 71 8.49 0.92 1.65
CA CYS A 71 8.05 -0.02 2.68
C CYS A 71 7.41 -1.27 2.05
N LEU A 72 6.82 -1.12 0.87
CA LEU A 72 6.10 -2.17 0.15
C LEU A 72 7.00 -2.91 -0.88
N LEU A 73 7.79 -2.16 -1.65
CA LEU A 73 8.59 -2.63 -2.77
C LEU A 73 10.08 -2.60 -2.38
N LYS A 74 10.72 -3.78 -2.36
CA LYS A 74 12.07 -3.94 -1.79
C LYS A 74 13.19 -3.85 -2.82
N THR A 75 12.87 -3.93 -4.11
CA THR A 75 13.85 -3.81 -5.18
C THR A 75 13.72 -2.43 -5.84
N ARG A 76 14.84 -1.89 -6.32
CA ARG A 76 14.85 -0.60 -7.01
C ARG A 76 14.09 -0.69 -8.33
N GLU A 77 14.18 -1.83 -9.00
CA GLU A 77 13.48 -2.12 -10.24
C GLU A 77 11.96 -2.13 -10.04
N ASP A 78 11.46 -2.77 -8.98
CA ASP A 78 10.02 -2.79 -8.68
C ASP A 78 9.51 -1.39 -8.31
N GLN A 79 10.32 -0.58 -7.60
CA GLN A 79 9.98 0.82 -7.32
C GLN A 79 9.91 1.66 -8.60
N GLN A 80 10.83 1.43 -9.55
CA GLN A 80 10.82 2.11 -10.85
C GLN A 80 9.66 1.65 -11.75
N ALA A 81 9.17 0.42 -11.56
CA ALA A 81 8.00 -0.10 -12.27
C ALA A 81 6.68 0.55 -11.83
N LEU A 82 6.66 1.24 -10.68
CA LEU A 82 5.51 1.99 -10.17
C LEU A 82 5.83 3.50 -10.10
N PRO A 83 5.92 4.18 -11.26
CA PRO A 83 6.01 5.63 -11.29
C PRO A 83 4.70 6.27 -10.77
N PRO A 84 4.71 7.56 -10.41
CA PRO A 84 3.55 8.25 -9.83
C PRO A 84 2.23 8.04 -10.58
N GLU A 85 2.26 8.04 -11.92
CA GLU A 85 1.06 7.88 -12.75
C GLU A 85 0.45 6.48 -12.61
N VAL A 86 1.31 5.46 -12.45
CA VAL A 86 0.86 4.09 -12.18
C VAL A 86 0.30 3.99 -10.77
N THR A 87 0.98 4.57 -9.79
CA THR A 87 0.53 4.58 -8.40
C THR A 87 -0.84 5.25 -8.26
N GLU A 88 -1.03 6.43 -8.82
CA GLU A 88 -2.32 7.14 -8.81
C GLU A 88 -3.43 6.32 -9.47
N ARG A 89 -3.16 5.70 -10.63
CA ARG A 89 -4.10 4.78 -11.28
C ARG A 89 -4.48 3.60 -10.38
N LEU A 90 -3.52 3.05 -9.63
CA LEU A 90 -3.75 1.94 -8.71
C LEU A 90 -4.53 2.39 -7.46
N VAL A 91 -4.23 3.57 -6.92
CA VAL A 91 -5.00 4.20 -5.83
C VAL A 91 -6.45 4.41 -6.28
N GLY A 92 -6.69 4.93 -7.47
CA GLY A 92 -8.04 5.15 -8.01
C GLY A 92 -8.87 3.86 -8.16
N LYS A 93 -8.22 2.70 -8.35
CA LYS A 93 -8.89 1.39 -8.35
C LYS A 93 -9.10 0.81 -6.96
N ALA A 94 -8.28 1.25 -5.99
CA ALA A 94 -8.26 0.74 -4.64
C ALA A 94 -9.20 1.49 -3.71
N VAL A 95 -9.66 2.70 -4.05
CA VAL A 95 -10.63 3.45 -3.26
C VAL A 95 -12.06 3.16 -3.69
#